data_AF-A0A9D8NFR8-F1
#
_entry.id   AF-A0A9D8NFR8-F1
#
_cell.length_a   1.000
_cell.length_b   1.000
_cell.length_c   1.000
_cell.angle_alpha   90.00
_cell.angle_beta   90.00
_cell.angle_gamma   90.00
#
_symmetry.space_group_name_H-M   'P 1'
#
loop_
_entity.id
_entity.type
_entity.pdbx_description
1 polymer ?
#
loop_
_entity_poly.entity_id
_entity_poly.type
_entity_poly.pdbx_seq_one_letter_code
_entity_poly.pdbx_strand_id
1 'polypeptide(L)'
;MVAVGKRAFWLHQAAEYVVGGALVASGLQSLDSVVPTTVGALIVVNAAVADAPLAAFRKVGRRAHRVLDYILVVIAMVACVLPGLETNARLVQILVVMVFVVVVARTDYSPPASRGVTKLSQRPAGRADEFGRLAGRAAGTLAGRVRARMEKFDDDSA
;
A
#
# COMPACT_ATOMS: atom_id res chain seq x y z
N MET A 1 15.08 15.62 -7.35
CA MET A 1 15.30 15.54 -5.89
C MET A 1 14.19 14.70 -5.28
N VAL A 2 14.51 13.50 -4.81
CA VAL A 2 13.55 12.62 -4.12
C VAL A 2 13.36 13.22 -2.73
N ALA A 3 12.12 13.59 -2.37
CA ALA A 3 11.83 14.05 -1.02
C ALA A 3 12.20 12.92 -0.03
N VAL A 4 13.16 13.20 0.83
CA VAL A 4 13.54 12.31 1.93
C VAL A 4 12.31 12.02 2.78
N GLY A 5 11.92 10.74 2.89
CA GLY A 5 11.43 10.21 4.17
C GLY A 5 9.97 9.79 4.33
N LYS A 6 9.19 9.52 3.28
CA LYS A 6 7.88 8.83 3.45
C LYS A 6 7.92 7.40 2.91
N ARG A 7 7.46 6.44 3.73
CA ARG A 7 7.49 5.00 3.42
C ARG A 7 6.39 4.66 2.42
N ALA A 8 6.70 3.73 1.51
CA ALA A 8 5.74 3.26 0.52
C ALA A 8 4.51 2.61 1.17
N PHE A 9 3.32 2.84 0.61
CA PHE A 9 2.05 2.38 1.16
C PHE A 9 1.95 0.85 1.37
N TRP A 10 2.66 0.03 0.60
CA TRP A 10 2.70 -1.41 0.83
C TRP A 10 3.38 -1.78 2.17
N LEU A 11 4.40 -1.01 2.58
CA LEU A 11 5.11 -1.22 3.84
C LEU A 11 4.25 -0.79 5.02
N HIS A 12 3.41 0.23 4.83
CA HIS A 12 2.35 0.58 5.77
C HIS A 12 1.38 -0.59 5.96
N GLN A 13 0.85 -1.13 4.86
CA GLN A 13 -0.10 -2.25 4.91
C GLN A 13 0.51 -3.51 5.57
N ALA A 14 1.77 -3.81 5.29
CA ALA A 14 2.49 -4.90 5.96
C ALA A 14 2.62 -4.64 7.48
N ALA A 15 2.93 -3.39 7.86
CA ALA A 15 3.02 -3.02 9.26
C ALA A 15 1.66 -3.08 9.98
N GLU A 16 0.56 -2.71 9.32
CA GLU A 16 -0.79 -2.87 9.88
C GLU A 16 -1.12 -4.33 10.16
N TYR A 17 -0.77 -5.26 9.27
CA TYR A 17 -0.97 -6.69 9.53
C TYR A 17 -0.15 -7.20 10.71
N VAL A 18 1.11 -6.74 10.85
CA VAL A 18 1.95 -7.11 12.00
C VAL A 18 1.39 -6.55 13.30
N VAL A 19 1.03 -5.26 13.31
CA VAL A 19 0.47 -4.57 14.49
C VAL A 19 -0.88 -5.17 14.88
N GLY A 20 -1.79 -5.31 13.92
CA GLY A 20 -3.12 -5.87 14.15
C GLY A 20 -3.05 -7.34 14.57
N GLY A 21 -2.21 -8.13 13.92
CA GLY A 21 -1.95 -9.53 14.30
C GLY A 21 -1.35 -9.66 15.70
N ALA A 22 -0.41 -8.79 16.08
CA ALA A 22 0.17 -8.78 17.42
C ALA A 22 -0.88 -8.47 18.50
N LEU A 23 -1.78 -7.51 18.26
CA LEU A 23 -2.87 -7.19 19.20
C LEU A 23 -3.88 -8.33 19.31
N VAL A 24 -4.26 -8.96 18.20
CA VAL A 24 -5.11 -10.15 18.21
C VAL A 24 -4.46 -11.28 19.00
N ALA A 25 -3.19 -11.59 18.72
CA ALA A 25 -2.46 -12.62 19.44
C ALA A 25 -2.35 -12.32 20.95
N SER A 26 -2.10 -11.05 21.30
CA SER A 26 -2.03 -10.62 22.71
C SER A 26 -3.36 -10.78 23.44
N GLY A 27 -4.49 -10.48 22.80
CA GLY A 27 -5.80 -10.65 23.42
C GLY A 27 -6.23 -12.12 23.49
N LEU A 28 -5.75 -12.99 22.60
CA LEU A 28 -5.97 -14.43 22.70
C LEU A 28 -5.21 -15.12 23.84
N GLN A 29 -4.16 -14.48 24.39
CA GLN A 29 -3.41 -15.01 25.54
C GLN A 29 -4.15 -14.84 26.87
N SER A 30 -5.16 -13.97 26.94
CA SER A 30 -6.00 -13.74 28.12
C SER A 30 -7.44 -13.54 27.66
N LEU A 31 -8.31 -14.53 27.87
CA LEU A 31 -9.69 -14.51 27.36
C LEU A 31 -10.53 -13.31 27.86
N ASP A 32 -10.13 -12.70 28.97
CA ASP A 32 -10.77 -11.48 29.50
C ASP A 32 -10.34 -10.20 28.74
N SER A 33 -9.27 -10.27 27.96
CA SER A 33 -8.73 -9.15 27.18
C SER A 33 -9.37 -9.10 25.78
N VAL A 34 -10.67 -8.77 25.74
CA VAL A 34 -11.41 -8.58 24.48
C VAL A 34 -10.92 -7.33 23.73
N VAL A 35 -10.51 -6.29 24.47
CA VAL A 35 -10.15 -4.98 23.90
C VAL A 35 -8.98 -5.06 22.89
N PRO A 36 -7.82 -5.68 23.20
CA PRO A 36 -6.73 -5.83 22.23
C PRO A 36 -7.15 -6.65 21.01
N THR A 37 -7.93 -7.72 21.21
CA THR A 37 -8.44 -8.56 20.13
C THR A 37 -9.32 -7.75 19.16
N THR A 38 -10.27 -6.99 19.68
CA THR A 38 -11.17 -6.17 18.86
C THR A 38 -10.41 -5.08 18.12
N VAL A 39 -9.51 -4.34 18.79
CA VAL A 39 -8.71 -3.29 18.16
C VAL A 39 -7.80 -3.87 17.07
N GLY A 40 -7.13 -5.00 17.36
CA GLY A 40 -6.28 -5.68 16.41
C GLY A 40 -7.06 -6.17 15.19
N ALA A 41 -8.24 -6.74 15.39
CA ALA A 41 -9.11 -7.20 14.30
C ALA A 41 -9.56 -6.04 13.40
N LEU A 42 -9.91 -4.88 13.98
CA LEU A 42 -10.27 -3.69 13.21
C LEU A 42 -9.10 -3.20 12.33
N ILE A 43 -7.87 -3.21 12.85
CA ILE A 43 -6.67 -2.84 12.09
C ILE A 43 -6.42 -3.82 10.95
N VAL A 44 -6.54 -5.14 11.19
CA VAL A 44 -6.39 -6.17 10.15
C VAL A 44 -7.43 -6.01 9.04
N VAL A 45 -8.69 -5.77 9.42
CA VAL A 45 -9.78 -5.56 8.45
C VAL A 45 -9.53 -4.32 7.62
N ASN A 46 -9.11 -3.21 8.24
CA ASN A 46 -8.75 -1.98 7.54
C ASN A 46 -7.62 -2.22 6.52
N ALA A 47 -6.54 -2.88 6.94
CA ALA A 47 -5.43 -3.26 6.06
C ALA A 47 -5.90 -4.15 4.90
N ALA A 48 -6.83 -5.06 5.14
CA ALA A 48 -7.36 -5.99 4.14
C ALA A 48 -8.21 -5.31 3.07
N VAL A 49 -8.87 -4.19 3.39
CA VAL A 49 -9.75 -3.48 2.43
C VAL A 49 -9.04 -2.38 1.63
N ALA A 50 -7.79 -2.07 1.97
CA ALA A 50 -6.98 -1.03 1.34
C ALA A 50 -6.70 -1.31 -0.15
N ASP A 51 -6.58 -0.29 -1.00
CA ASP A 51 -6.14 -0.47 -2.39
C ASP A 51 -4.59 -0.52 -2.49
N ALA A 52 -4.03 -1.70 -2.20
CA ALA A 52 -2.60 -1.98 -2.18
C ALA A 52 -2.26 -3.43 -2.54
N PRO A 53 -0.97 -3.77 -2.79
CA PRO A 53 -0.57 -5.09 -3.28
C PRO A 53 -0.92 -6.24 -2.34
N LEU A 54 -1.01 -6.00 -1.03
CA LEU A 54 -1.31 -7.03 -0.03
C LEU A 54 -2.80 -7.04 0.36
N ALA A 55 -3.65 -6.36 -0.40
CA ALA A 55 -5.07 -6.27 -0.11
C ALA A 55 -5.83 -7.54 -0.44
N ALA A 56 -6.66 -8.00 0.49
CA ALA A 56 -7.62 -9.08 0.24
C ALA A 56 -8.84 -8.58 -0.55
N PHE A 57 -9.29 -7.34 -0.27
CA PHE A 57 -10.47 -6.74 -0.88
C PHE A 57 -10.15 -5.31 -1.33
N ARG A 58 -9.82 -5.10 -2.61
CA ARG A 58 -9.42 -3.78 -3.16
C ARG A 58 -10.62 -2.83 -3.32
N LYS A 59 -11.31 -2.52 -2.21
CA LYS A 59 -12.55 -1.73 -2.20
C LYS A 59 -12.33 -0.29 -1.74
N VAL A 60 -11.34 -0.04 -0.89
CA VAL A 60 -11.14 1.28 -0.23
C VAL A 60 -9.93 2.00 -0.80
N GLY A 61 -10.16 3.17 -1.40
CA GLY A 61 -9.09 4.03 -1.92
C GLY A 61 -8.25 4.67 -0.80
N ARG A 62 -7.01 5.07 -1.13
CA ARG A 62 -6.02 5.57 -0.16
C ARG A 62 -6.46 6.75 0.72
N ARG A 63 -7.34 7.63 0.20
CA ARG A 63 -7.87 8.76 0.99
C ARG A 63 -8.80 8.29 2.10
N ALA A 64 -9.68 7.33 1.81
CA ALA A 64 -10.60 6.77 2.79
C ALA A 64 -9.82 5.92 3.82
N HIS A 65 -8.86 5.11 3.35
CA HIS A 65 -7.97 4.35 4.24
C HIS A 65 -7.23 5.25 5.23
N ARG A 66 -6.65 6.37 4.76
CA ARG A 66 -6.00 7.34 5.65
C ARG A 66 -6.92 7.85 6.76
N VAL A 67 -8.18 8.13 6.45
CA VAL A 67 -9.15 8.59 7.46
C VAL A 67 -9.43 7.48 8.47
N LEU A 68 -9.62 6.25 7.99
CA LEU A 68 -9.82 5.08 8.84
C LEU A 68 -8.60 4.83 9.75
N ASP A 69 -7.38 4.99 9.26
CA ASP A 69 -6.16 4.85 10.08
C ASP A 69 -6.14 5.82 11.25
N TYR A 70 -6.46 7.10 11.02
CA TYR A 70 -6.49 8.08 12.10
C TYR A 70 -7.61 7.77 13.10
N ILE A 71 -8.77 7.31 12.64
CA ILE A 71 -9.85 6.86 13.51
C ILE A 71 -9.38 5.67 14.35
N LEU A 72 -8.73 4.68 13.75
CA LEU A 72 -8.20 3.51 14.45
C LEU A 72 -7.11 3.87 15.45
N VAL A 73 -6.23 4.83 15.13
CA VAL A 73 -5.25 5.37 16.08
C VAL A 73 -5.95 5.96 17.30
N VAL A 74 -6.97 6.80 17.10
CA VAL A 74 -7.73 7.39 18.22
C VAL A 74 -8.42 6.31 19.05
N ILE A 75 -9.09 5.35 18.41
CA ILE A 75 -9.73 4.22 19.09
C ILE A 75 -8.71 3.44 19.92
N ALA A 76 -7.55 3.13 19.33
CA ALA A 76 -6.51 2.34 19.98
C ALA A 76 -5.86 3.08 21.15
N MET A 77 -5.68 4.40 21.05
CA MET A 77 -5.22 5.24 22.17
C MET A 77 -6.23 5.29 23.32
N VAL A 78 -7.52 5.45 23.02
CA VAL A 78 -8.59 5.41 24.03
C VAL A 78 -8.64 4.03 24.70
N ALA A 79 -8.49 2.97 23.90
CA ALA A 79 -8.45 1.60 24.41
C ALA A 79 -7.30 1.37 25.42
N CYS A 80 -6.18 2.09 25.31
CA CYS A 80 -5.07 1.97 26.26
C CYS A 80 -5.40 2.49 27.67
N VAL A 81 -6.39 3.37 27.81
CA VAL A 81 -6.79 3.97 29.10
C VAL A 81 -8.07 3.38 29.67
N LEU A 82 -8.74 2.48 28.95
CA LEU A 82 -9.96 1.83 29.43
C LEU A 82 -9.66 0.99 30.69
N PRO A 83 -10.58 1.00 31.68
CA PRO A 83 -10.49 0.10 32.83
C PRO A 83 -10.76 -1.34 32.37
N GLY A 84 -10.23 -2.33 33.10
CA GLY A 84 -10.46 -3.76 32.83
C GLY A 84 -9.35 -4.49 32.05
N LEU A 85 -8.30 -3.80 31.60
CA LEU A 85 -7.10 -4.44 31.08
C LEU A 85 -6.11 -4.75 32.20
N GLU A 86 -5.62 -5.99 32.23
CA GLU A 86 -4.46 -6.38 33.04
C GLU A 86 -3.23 -5.53 32.67
N THR A 87 -2.36 -5.29 33.66
CA THR A 87 -1.18 -4.41 33.52
C THR A 87 -0.28 -4.84 32.36
N ASN A 88 0.01 -6.14 32.22
CA ASN A 88 0.88 -6.65 31.16
C ASN A 88 0.26 -6.47 29.77
N ALA A 89 -1.02 -6.82 29.62
CA ALA A 89 -1.76 -6.62 28.37
C ALA A 89 -1.82 -5.15 27.98
N ARG A 90 -2.02 -4.25 28.96
CA ARG A 90 -2.00 -2.80 28.76
C ARG A 90 -0.64 -2.31 28.27
N LEU A 91 0.46 -2.78 28.85
CA LEU A 91 1.81 -2.40 28.41
C LEU A 91 2.09 -2.85 26.97
N VAL A 92 1.73 -4.09 26.62
CA VAL A 92 1.85 -4.59 25.25
C VAL A 92 1.01 -3.75 24.30
N GLN A 93 -0.24 -3.46 24.66
CA GLN A 93 -1.13 -2.64 23.86
C GLN A 93 -0.55 -1.23 23.65
N ILE A 94 -0.06 -0.56 24.69
CA ILE A 94 0.56 0.77 24.58
C ILE A 94 1.76 0.74 23.62
N LEU A 95 2.63 -0.27 23.74
CA LEU A 95 3.80 -0.40 22.87
C LEU A 95 3.38 -0.59 21.40
N VAL A 96 2.42 -1.48 21.14
CA VAL A 96 1.95 -1.76 19.78
C VAL A 96 1.22 -0.54 19.19
N VAL A 97 0.42 0.17 19.99
CA VAL A 97 -0.24 1.41 19.56
C VAL A 97 0.78 2.51 19.25
N MET A 98 1.86 2.62 20.02
CA MET A 98 2.94 3.57 19.71
C MET A 98 3.58 3.25 18.35
N VAL A 99 3.84 1.98 18.05
CA VAL A 99 4.33 1.56 16.73
C VAL A 99 3.32 1.92 15.64
N PHE A 100 2.02 1.68 15.88
CA PHE A 100 0.97 2.01 14.92
C PHE A 100 0.89 3.51 14.61
N VAL A 101 0.97 4.36 15.63
CA VAL A 101 1.03 5.83 15.48
C VAL A 101 2.20 6.24 14.58
N VAL A 102 3.39 5.68 14.81
CA VAL A 102 4.58 5.97 13.99
C VAL A 102 4.39 5.51 12.54
N VAL A 103 3.81 4.33 12.34
CA VAL A 103 3.50 3.78 11.01
C VAL A 103 2.57 4.73 10.26
N VAL A 104 1.43 5.10 10.85
CA VAL A 104 0.45 6.03 10.26
C VAL A 104 1.09 7.39 9.96
N ALA A 105 1.84 7.97 10.91
CA ALA A 105 2.48 9.28 10.76
C ALA A 105 3.55 9.34 9.65
N ARG A 106 4.24 8.23 9.39
CA ARG A 106 5.34 8.15 8.40
C ARG A 106 4.92 7.66 7.02
N THR A 107 3.63 7.41 6.81
CA THR A 107 3.12 6.81 5.58
C THR A 107 2.83 7.82 4.48
N ASP A 108 3.26 7.51 3.25
CA ASP A 108 2.82 8.24 2.07
C ASP A 108 1.52 7.62 1.50
N TYR A 109 0.40 8.30 1.70
CA TYR A 109 -0.88 7.90 1.07
C TYR A 109 -1.11 8.53 -0.30
N SER A 110 -0.09 9.13 -0.92
CA SER A 110 -0.21 9.61 -2.29
C SER A 110 -0.68 8.44 -3.17
N PRO A 111 -1.72 8.61 -4.01
CA PRO A 111 -2.09 7.61 -5.01
C PRO A 111 -0.83 7.23 -5.80
N PRO A 112 -0.68 5.98 -6.26
CA PRO A 112 0.30 5.71 -7.30
C PRO A 112 0.02 6.74 -8.39
N ALA A 113 1.05 7.49 -8.81
CA ALA A 113 0.91 8.34 -9.98
C ALA A 113 0.30 7.42 -11.04
N SER A 114 -0.91 7.75 -11.52
CA SER A 114 -1.46 6.99 -12.62
C SER A 114 -0.33 6.99 -13.64
N ARG A 115 0.07 5.82 -14.14
CA ARG A 115 0.69 5.79 -15.45
C ARG A 115 -0.41 6.20 -16.43
N GLY A 116 -0.84 7.46 -16.33
CA GLY A 116 -1.44 8.14 -17.42
C GLY A 116 -0.45 7.96 -18.55
N VAL A 117 -0.96 7.51 -19.68
CA VAL A 117 -0.32 7.77 -20.95
C VAL A 117 -0.04 9.27 -20.95
N THR A 118 1.17 9.66 -20.55
CA THR A 118 1.61 11.05 -20.54
C THR A 118 1.54 11.47 -21.99
N LYS A 119 0.48 12.18 -22.37
CA LYS A 119 0.39 12.84 -23.65
C LYS A 119 1.66 13.68 -23.77
N LEU A 120 2.45 13.35 -24.79
CA LEU A 120 3.64 14.10 -25.19
C LEU A 120 3.27 15.58 -25.29
N SER A 121 3.84 16.42 -24.42
CA SER A 121 4.36 17.73 -24.85
C SER A 121 5.07 18.45 -23.69
N GLN A 122 6.30 18.88 -24.01
CA GLN A 122 7.00 20.08 -23.51
C GLN A 122 7.93 19.98 -22.27
N ARG A 123 9.23 19.79 -22.59
CA ARG A 123 10.50 20.29 -21.98
C ARG A 123 11.11 19.63 -20.72
N PRO A 124 12.45 19.70 -20.51
CA PRO A 124 13.59 19.77 -21.43
C PRO A 124 14.43 18.47 -21.43
N ALA A 125 15.18 18.26 -22.53
CA ALA A 125 15.87 17.03 -22.90
C ALA A 125 16.66 16.35 -21.76
N GLY A 126 16.09 15.27 -21.20
CA GLY A 126 16.79 14.38 -20.29
C GLY A 126 17.33 13.15 -21.02
N ARG A 127 18.44 12.58 -20.52
CA ARG A 127 19.02 11.31 -20.98
C ARG A 127 17.99 10.16 -21.05
N ALA A 128 16.97 10.20 -20.19
CA ALA A 128 15.86 9.25 -20.19
C ALA A 128 14.96 9.36 -21.43
N ASP A 129 14.78 10.56 -22.00
CA ASP A 129 13.99 10.77 -23.22
C ASP A 129 14.70 10.21 -24.45
N GLU A 130 16.03 10.25 -24.46
CA GLU A 130 16.85 9.72 -25.55
C GLU A 130 16.79 8.19 -25.59
N PHE A 131 16.92 7.54 -24.42
CA PHE A 131 16.69 6.10 -24.29
C PHE A 131 15.24 5.71 -24.64
N GLY A 132 14.25 6.52 -24.25
CA GLY A 132 12.85 6.30 -24.62
C GLY A 132 12.60 6.39 -26.13
N ARG A 133 13.18 7.38 -26.81
CA ARG A 133 13.07 7.53 -28.28
C ARG A 133 13.81 6.42 -29.04
N LEU A 134 14.97 5.99 -28.55
CA LEU A 134 15.73 4.87 -29.12
C LEU A 134 14.96 3.55 -28.95
N ALA A 135 14.42 3.28 -27.77
CA ALA A 135 13.59 2.11 -27.49
C ALA A 135 12.32 2.10 -28.36
N GLY A 136 11.65 3.25 -28.51
CA GLY A 136 10.46 3.39 -29.36
C GLY A 136 10.75 3.12 -30.84
N ARG A 137 11.88 3.61 -31.37
CA ARG A 137 12.30 3.33 -32.75
C ARG A 137 12.65 1.85 -32.94
N ALA A 138 13.37 1.25 -32.00
CA ALA A 138 13.70 -0.18 -32.06
C ALA A 138 12.43 -1.04 -32.08
N ALA A 139 11.47 -0.76 -31.17
CA ALA A 139 10.18 -1.45 -31.12
C ALA A 139 9.37 -1.29 -32.41
N GLY A 140 9.33 -0.08 -32.98
CA GLY A 140 8.63 0.20 -34.24
C GLY A 140 9.22 -0.56 -35.43
N THR A 141 10.55 -0.64 -35.54
CA THR A 141 11.20 -1.42 -36.63
C THR A 141 11.00 -2.92 -36.49
N LEU A 142 10.83 -3.42 -35.26
CA LEU A 142 10.56 -4.84 -35.01
C LEU A 142 9.11 -5.19 -35.36
N ALA A 143 8.17 -4.35 -34.92
CA ALA A 143 6.75 -4.50 -35.25
C ALA A 143 6.51 -4.45 -36.77
N GLY A 144 7.16 -3.52 -37.47
CA GLY A 144 7.08 -3.44 -38.95
C GLY A 144 7.62 -4.69 -39.63
N ARG A 145 8.73 -5.27 -39.14
CA ARG A 145 9.30 -6.51 -39.69
C ARG A 145 8.43 -7.73 -39.44
N VAL A 146 7.79 -7.81 -38.27
CA VAL A 146 6.84 -8.90 -37.96
C VAL A 146 5.60 -8.79 -38.84
N ARG A 147 5.07 -7.58 -39.01
CA ARG A 147 3.92 -7.34 -39.88
C ARG A 147 4.22 -7.68 -41.34
N ALA A 148 5.36 -7.23 -41.88
CA ALA A 148 5.78 -7.56 -43.24
C ALA A 148 6.01 -9.08 -43.43
N ARG A 149 6.47 -9.77 -42.38
CA ARG A 149 6.59 -11.24 -42.37
C ARG A 149 5.22 -11.90 -42.42
N MET A 150 4.24 -11.40 -41.66
CA MET A 150 2.86 -11.92 -41.64
C MET A 150 2.16 -11.70 -42.98
N GLU A 151 2.28 -10.51 -43.57
CA GLU A 151 1.73 -10.20 -44.90
C GLU A 151 2.32 -11.12 -45.98
N LYS A 152 3.62 -11.44 -45.90
CA LYS A 152 4.26 -12.40 -46.82
C LYS A 152 3.76 -13.84 -46.64
N PHE A 153 3.50 -14.27 -45.40
CA PHE A 153 2.98 -15.62 -45.14
C PHE A 153 1.55 -15.80 -45.65
N ASP A 154 0.73 -14.76 -45.62
CA ASP A 154 -0.65 -14.78 -46.11
C ASP A 154 -0.69 -14.89 -47.64
N ASP A 155 0.20 -14.18 -48.34
CA ASP A 155 0.33 -14.19 -49.81
C ASP A 155 0.92 -15.52 -50.35
N ASP A 156 1.79 -16.18 -49.58
CA ASP A 156 2.34 -17.51 -49.91
C ASP A 156 1.34 -18.67 -49.62
N SER A 157 0.21 -18.39 -48.96
CA SER A 157 -0.80 -19.40 -48.54
C SER A 157 -2.12 -19.33 -49.33
N ALA A 158 -2.23 -18.40 -50.29
CA ALA A 158 -3.36 -18.23 -51.21
C ALA A 158 -3.07 -18.86 -52.58
#